data_AF-A0AA39RW52-F1
#
_entry.id   AF-A0AA39RW52-F1
#
_cell.length_a   1.000
_cell.length_b   1.000
_cell.length_c   1.000
_cell.angle_alpha   90.00
_cell.angle_beta   90.00
_cell.angle_gamma   90.00
#
_symmetry.space_group_name_H-M   'P 1'
#
loop_
_entity.id
_entity.type
_entity.pdbx_description
1 polymer ?
#
loop_
_entity_poly.entity_id
_entity_poly.type
_entity_poly.pdbx_seq_one_letter_code
_entity_poly.pdbx_strand_id
1 'polypeptide(L)'
;MSLKLGSITTIVISSSHVAKEALQTHDRALSSRTIPDDARSLDHHKHSIAWLPVSAPWRNLRKVCATQMFTAQRLDATQAVCRKKVQELVDYVHESCRSGSVVAIGQAAFTTVMNSVSNTLFSTDLARYQSDQSQDFNDLVYGVMEEVGTPNIADYFPVLRSVDPPQGIRKRITTIWEKMFSIFDGIIYERILAREKMMSKESRDLLDSLLNLDEENSSDQLNLTGIKHLLLVSTKISTSNDKLHNTYCHLL
;
A
#
# COMPACT_ATOMS: atom_id res chain seq x y z
N MET A 1 27.79 -6.62 12.33
CA MET A 1 28.03 -7.57 11.22
C MET A 1 27.91 -6.81 9.91
N SER A 2 28.76 -7.06 8.92
CA SER A 2 28.64 -6.47 7.57
C SER A 2 28.49 -7.57 6.52
N LEU A 3 27.65 -7.29 5.52
CA LEU A 3 27.40 -8.14 4.36
C LEU A 3 27.68 -7.33 3.09
N LYS A 4 28.09 -8.01 2.03
CA LYS A 4 28.25 -7.41 0.71
C LYS A 4 27.22 -8.02 -0.24
N LEU A 5 26.16 -7.27 -0.53
CA LEU A 5 25.08 -7.69 -1.42
C LEU A 5 25.39 -7.14 -2.82
N GLY A 6 26.07 -7.95 -3.63
CA GLY A 6 26.64 -7.54 -4.91
C GLY A 6 27.70 -6.45 -4.74
N SER A 7 27.40 -5.23 -5.18
CA SER A 7 28.26 -4.05 -5.01
C SER A 7 27.89 -3.18 -3.80
N ILE A 8 26.81 -3.51 -3.09
CA ILE A 8 26.32 -2.73 -1.94
C ILE A 8 26.86 -3.31 -0.64
N THR A 9 27.47 -2.48 0.19
CA THR A 9 27.84 -2.85 1.57
C THR A 9 26.65 -2.60 2.50
N THR A 10 26.23 -3.63 3.23
CA THR A 10 25.08 -3.60 4.13
C THR A 10 25.53 -3.91 5.55
N ILE A 11 25.14 -3.09 6.52
CA ILE A 11 25.39 -3.32 7.94
C ILE A 11 24.16 -3.97 8.56
N VAL A 12 24.35 -5.12 9.20
CA VAL A 12 23.29 -5.85 9.90
C VAL A 12 23.33 -5.51 11.38
N ILE A 13 22.22 -4.94 11.87
CA ILE A 13 21.97 -4.66 13.28
C ILE A 13 21.16 -5.82 13.84
N SER A 14 21.79 -6.65 14.68
CA SER A 14 21.22 -7.88 15.24
C SER A 14 21.14 -7.88 16.77
N SER A 15 21.17 -6.70 17.41
CA SER A 15 20.96 -6.56 18.86
C SER A 15 20.08 -5.35 19.19
N SER A 16 19.28 -5.46 20.24
CA SER A 16 18.40 -4.39 20.71
C SER A 16 19.16 -3.15 21.15
N HIS A 17 20.32 -3.32 21.79
CA HIS A 17 21.18 -2.22 22.20
C HIS A 17 21.67 -1.40 21.00
N VAL A 18 22.24 -2.05 19.98
CA VAL A 18 22.71 -1.35 18.77
C VAL A 18 21.55 -0.76 17.97
N ALA A 19 20.40 -1.43 17.93
CA ALA A 19 19.20 -0.88 17.29
C ALA A 19 18.72 0.41 17.98
N LYS A 20 18.77 0.45 19.32
CA LYS A 20 18.44 1.67 20.09
C LYS A 20 19.40 2.81 19.73
N GLU A 21 20.70 2.54 19.73
CA GLU A 21 21.70 3.55 19.36
C GLU A 21 21.47 4.09 17.93
N ALA A 22 21.21 3.21 16.97
CA ALA A 22 21.00 3.61 15.58
C ALA A 22 19.68 4.36 15.36
N LEU A 23 18.58 3.91 15.96
CA LEU A 23 17.23 4.40 15.67
C LEU A 23 16.72 5.46 16.64
N GLN A 24 17.42 5.74 17.74
CA GLN A 24 17.07 6.79 18.71
C GLN A 24 18.20 7.81 18.90
N THR A 25 19.43 7.36 19.14
CA THR A 25 20.57 8.26 19.40
C THR A 25 21.09 8.90 18.11
N HIS A 26 21.17 8.12 17.03
CA HIS A 26 21.72 8.54 15.74
C HIS A 26 20.67 8.53 14.61
N ASP A 27 19.39 8.62 14.98
CA ASP A 27 18.23 8.48 14.08
C ASP A 27 18.32 9.42 12.87
N ARG A 28 18.72 10.67 13.07
CA ARG A 28 18.84 11.68 12.01
C ARG A 28 19.86 11.29 10.96
N ALA A 29 21.03 10.79 11.37
CA ALA A 29 22.10 10.39 10.47
C ALA A 29 21.75 9.11 9.69
N LEU A 30 20.94 8.24 10.28
CA LEU A 30 20.54 6.95 9.70
C LEU A 30 19.11 6.94 9.15
N SER A 31 18.50 8.11 8.99
CA SER A 31 17.12 8.25 8.51
C SER A 31 16.97 8.07 7.00
N SER A 32 18.07 8.06 6.24
CA SER A 32 18.06 7.84 4.80
C SER A 32 17.68 6.41 4.44
N ARG A 33 16.95 6.24 3.34
CA ARG A 33 16.47 4.94 2.87
C ARG A 33 17.15 4.56 1.56
N THR A 34 17.54 3.29 1.44
CA THR A 34 17.91 2.73 0.14
C THR A 34 16.66 2.57 -0.70
N ILE A 35 16.65 3.20 -1.88
CA ILE A 35 15.50 3.19 -2.79
C ILE A 35 15.72 2.06 -3.80
N PRO A 36 14.87 1.01 -3.77
CA PRO A 36 14.94 -0.07 -4.74
C PRO A 36 14.53 0.42 -6.13
N ASP A 37 14.94 -0.29 -7.19
CA ASP A 37 14.76 0.18 -8.56
C ASP A 37 13.28 0.18 -8.99
N ASP A 38 12.50 -0.76 -8.47
CA ASP A 38 11.05 -0.81 -8.66
C ASP A 38 10.37 0.47 -8.15
N ALA A 39 10.72 0.95 -6.95
CA ALA A 39 10.29 2.22 -6.33
C ALA A 39 10.51 3.46 -7.23
N ARG A 40 11.36 3.35 -8.25
CA ARG A 40 11.65 4.45 -9.18
C ARG A 40 10.71 4.53 -10.37
N SER A 41 9.88 3.51 -10.58
CA SER A 41 8.83 3.58 -11.60
C SER A 41 7.84 4.71 -11.31
N LEU A 42 7.33 5.37 -12.35
CA LEU A 42 6.42 6.53 -12.25
C LEU A 42 6.83 7.57 -11.18
N ASP A 43 8.13 7.73 -10.97
CA ASP A 43 8.69 8.59 -9.92
C ASP A 43 8.17 8.35 -8.50
N HIS A 44 7.69 7.14 -8.19
CA HIS A 44 7.04 6.85 -6.91
C HIS A 44 7.90 7.19 -5.69
N HIS A 45 9.20 6.92 -5.73
CA HIS A 45 10.16 7.29 -4.69
C HIS A 45 10.23 8.80 -4.37
N LYS A 46 9.86 9.69 -5.32
CA LYS A 46 9.86 11.15 -5.14
C LYS A 46 8.57 11.66 -4.47
N HIS A 47 7.54 10.85 -4.39
CA HIS A 47 6.23 11.23 -3.83
C HIS A 47 5.82 10.38 -2.62
N SER A 48 6.44 9.22 -2.44
CA SER A 48 6.07 8.25 -1.43
C SER A 48 6.65 8.56 -0.06
N ILE A 49 5.79 8.56 0.97
CA ILE A 49 6.18 8.63 2.38
C ILE A 49 7.16 7.50 2.78
N ALA A 50 7.17 6.38 2.04
CA ALA A 50 8.05 5.24 2.30
C ALA A 50 9.50 5.49 1.86
N TRP A 51 9.75 6.42 0.92
CA TRP A 51 11.06 6.60 0.28
C TRP A 51 11.61 8.02 0.34
N LEU A 52 10.75 9.02 0.51
CA LEU A 52 11.15 10.41 0.64
C LEU A 52 12.14 10.58 1.82
N PRO A 53 13.23 11.36 1.66
CA PRO A 53 14.11 11.70 2.76
C PRO A 53 13.37 12.57 3.78
N VAL A 54 13.85 12.60 5.02
CA VAL A 54 13.30 13.45 6.07
C VAL A 54 13.42 14.93 5.66
N SER A 55 12.30 15.47 5.20
CA SER A 55 12.19 16.77 4.53
C SER A 55 10.81 17.38 4.82
N ALA A 56 10.57 18.62 4.39
CA ALA A 56 9.25 19.24 4.56
C ALA A 56 8.12 18.44 3.89
N PRO A 57 8.25 17.98 2.62
CA PRO A 57 7.24 17.12 2.00
C PRO A 57 6.98 15.82 2.78
N TRP A 58 8.03 15.14 3.25
CA TRP A 58 7.88 13.91 4.05
C TRP A 58 7.15 14.16 5.38
N ARG A 59 7.48 15.25 6.09
CA ARG A 59 6.81 15.63 7.34
C ARG A 59 5.35 15.99 7.10
N ASN A 60 5.03 16.64 5.99
CA ASN A 60 3.66 16.97 5.61
C ASN A 60 2.84 15.69 5.38
N LEU A 61 3.35 14.74 4.58
CA LEU A 61 2.69 13.44 4.39
C LEU A 61 2.49 12.69 5.71
N ARG A 62 3.49 12.68 6.60
CA ARG A 62 3.39 12.10 7.95
C ARG A 62 2.28 12.77 8.77
N LYS A 63 2.17 14.10 8.71
CA LYS A 63 1.12 14.86 9.38
C LYS A 63 -0.26 14.49 8.82
N VAL A 64 -0.43 14.47 7.50
CA VAL A 64 -1.68 14.04 6.85
C VAL A 64 -2.08 12.64 7.30
N CYS A 65 -1.15 11.68 7.29
CA CYS A 65 -1.44 10.32 7.76
C CYS A 65 -1.90 10.32 9.22
N ALA A 66 -1.21 11.05 10.10
CA ALA A 66 -1.54 11.11 11.52
C ALA A 66 -2.89 11.78 11.80
N THR A 67 -3.23 12.85 11.06
CA THR A 67 -4.44 13.65 11.31
C THR A 67 -5.66 13.17 10.55
N GLN A 68 -5.49 12.43 9.45
CA GLN A 68 -6.60 11.96 8.63
C GLN A 68 -6.78 10.46 8.68
N MET A 69 -5.70 9.67 8.66
CA MET A 69 -5.78 8.20 8.52
C MET A 69 -5.75 7.47 9.86
N PHE A 70 -4.89 7.91 10.78
CA PHE A 70 -4.58 7.19 12.02
C PHE A 70 -5.16 7.87 13.27
N THR A 71 -6.27 8.60 13.13
CA THR A 71 -6.98 9.15 14.29
C THR A 71 -7.72 8.05 15.04
N ALA A 72 -7.93 8.22 16.36
CA ALA A 72 -8.66 7.26 17.17
C ALA A 72 -10.05 6.94 16.57
N GLN A 73 -10.78 7.98 16.15
CA GLN A 73 -12.09 7.83 15.50
C GLN A 73 -12.02 7.00 14.21
N ARG A 74 -10.99 7.18 13.37
CA ARG A 74 -10.84 6.41 12.12
C ARG A 74 -10.39 4.97 12.39
N LEU A 75 -9.58 4.75 13.42
CA LEU A 75 -9.19 3.41 13.86
C LEU A 75 -10.41 2.64 14.41
N ASP A 76 -11.27 3.29 15.19
CA ASP A 76 -12.51 2.71 15.69
C ASP A 76 -13.49 2.39 14.55
N ALA A 77 -13.65 3.32 13.59
CA ALA A 77 -14.46 3.08 12.38
C ALA A 77 -13.91 1.91 11.56
N THR A 78 -12.58 1.78 11.46
CA THR A 78 -11.93 0.64 10.79
C THR A 78 -12.25 -0.67 11.49
N GLN A 79 -12.42 -0.69 12.82
CA GLN A 79 -12.83 -1.90 13.54
C GLN A 79 -14.21 -2.41 13.08
N ALA A 80 -15.17 -1.51 12.89
CA ALA A 80 -16.50 -1.87 12.38
C ALA A 80 -16.42 -2.44 10.95
N VAL A 81 -15.61 -1.82 10.09
CA VAL A 81 -15.33 -2.31 8.73
C VAL A 81 -14.69 -3.70 8.79
N CYS A 82 -13.64 -3.90 9.58
CA CYS A 82 -12.98 -5.19 9.74
C CYS A 82 -13.97 -6.29 10.18
N ARG A 83 -14.83 -6.02 11.16
CA ARG A 83 -15.86 -6.98 11.62
C ARG A 83 -16.82 -7.35 10.49
N LYS A 84 -17.29 -6.35 9.73
CA LYS A 84 -18.14 -6.59 8.57
C LYS A 84 -17.45 -7.47 7.53
N LYS A 85 -16.19 -7.17 7.20
CA LYS A 85 -15.43 -7.94 6.19
C LYS A 85 -15.12 -9.36 6.62
N VAL A 86 -14.85 -9.58 7.91
CA VAL A 86 -14.71 -10.93 8.48
C VAL A 86 -16.03 -11.68 8.42
N GLN A 87 -17.17 -11.03 8.68
CA GLN A 87 -18.48 -11.68 8.52
C GLN A 87 -18.74 -12.10 7.07
N GLU A 88 -18.46 -11.23 6.10
CA GLU A 88 -18.57 -11.56 4.67
C GLU A 88 -17.68 -12.75 4.27
N LEU A 89 -16.48 -12.86 4.85
CA LEU A 89 -15.60 -14.03 4.67
C LEU A 89 -16.23 -15.31 5.24
N VAL A 90 -16.79 -15.24 6.45
CA VAL A 90 -17.47 -16.38 7.08
C VAL A 90 -18.65 -16.84 6.23
N ASP A 91 -19.46 -15.90 5.72
CA ASP A 91 -20.60 -16.20 4.87
C ASP A 91 -20.15 -16.88 3.56
N TYR A 92 -19.06 -16.39 2.93
CA TYR A 92 -18.47 -17.01 1.74
C TYR A 92 -17.96 -18.45 1.99
N VAL A 93 -17.27 -18.67 3.12
CA VAL A 93 -16.79 -20.02 3.49
C VAL A 93 -17.95 -20.95 3.78
N HIS A 94 -18.99 -20.47 4.46
CA HIS A 94 -20.19 -21.24 4.74
C HIS A 94 -20.92 -21.66 3.46
N GLU A 95 -21.06 -20.75 2.48
CA GLU A 95 -21.66 -21.08 1.18
C GLU A 95 -20.80 -22.07 0.37
N SER A 96 -19.48 -21.93 0.44
CA SER A 96 -18.55 -22.88 -0.20
C SER A 96 -18.66 -24.27 0.43
N CYS A 97 -18.82 -24.36 1.75
CA CYS A 97 -19.06 -25.62 2.46
C CYS A 97 -20.37 -26.29 2.01
N ARG A 98 -21.46 -25.52 1.90
CA ARG A 98 -22.76 -26.02 1.45
C ARG A 98 -22.75 -26.55 0.02
N SER A 99 -21.97 -25.92 -0.86
CA SER A 99 -21.82 -26.33 -2.27
C SER A 99 -20.75 -27.40 -2.48
N GLY A 100 -19.98 -27.77 -1.45
CA GLY A 100 -18.83 -28.68 -1.58
C GLY A 100 -17.66 -28.10 -2.37
N SER A 101 -17.59 -26.76 -2.49
CA SER A 101 -16.56 -26.05 -3.27
C SER A 101 -15.25 -25.90 -2.49
N VAL A 102 -14.12 -25.98 -3.19
CA VAL A 102 -12.79 -25.75 -2.60
C VAL A 102 -12.58 -24.26 -2.36
N VAL A 103 -12.09 -23.90 -1.17
CA VAL A 103 -11.75 -22.53 -0.80
C VAL A 103 -10.24 -22.32 -0.83
N ALA A 104 -9.77 -21.40 -1.67
CA ALA A 104 -8.40 -20.93 -1.63
C ALA A 104 -8.22 -19.94 -0.46
N ILE A 105 -7.86 -20.44 0.72
CA ILE A 105 -7.79 -19.64 1.98
C ILE A 105 -6.93 -18.39 1.84
N GLY A 106 -5.77 -18.49 1.18
CA GLY A 106 -4.88 -17.34 0.94
C GLY A 106 -5.56 -16.23 0.14
N GLN A 107 -6.25 -16.60 -0.95
CA GLN A 107 -6.98 -15.66 -1.79
C GLN A 107 -8.19 -15.06 -1.08
N ALA A 108 -8.92 -15.88 -0.31
CA ALA A 108 -10.04 -15.41 0.47
C ALA A 108 -9.59 -14.39 1.54
N ALA A 109 -8.57 -14.71 2.33
CA ALA A 109 -8.02 -13.82 3.34
C ALA A 109 -7.48 -12.52 2.72
N PHE A 110 -6.79 -12.61 1.59
CA PHE A 110 -6.31 -11.45 0.85
C PHE A 110 -7.46 -10.55 0.39
N THR A 111 -8.50 -11.11 -0.24
CA THR A 111 -9.71 -10.38 -0.65
C THR A 111 -10.36 -9.69 0.55
N THR A 112 -10.46 -10.35 1.70
CA THR A 112 -11.01 -9.75 2.93
C THR A 112 -10.21 -8.54 3.38
N VAL A 113 -8.87 -8.65 3.43
CA VAL A 113 -7.99 -7.55 3.83
C VAL A 113 -8.07 -6.41 2.82
N MET A 114 -8.04 -6.72 1.53
CA MET A 114 -8.16 -5.74 0.46
C MET A 114 -9.48 -4.97 0.54
N ASN A 115 -10.60 -5.66 0.72
CA ASN A 115 -11.90 -5.02 0.88
C ASN A 115 -11.99 -4.22 2.18
N SER A 116 -11.32 -4.64 3.26
CA SER A 116 -11.25 -3.83 4.47
C SER A 116 -10.52 -2.51 4.21
N VAL A 117 -9.40 -2.54 3.49
CA VAL A 117 -8.61 -1.36 3.16
C VAL A 117 -9.35 -0.45 2.20
N SER A 118 -9.89 -1.01 1.12
CA SER A 118 -10.60 -0.24 0.10
C SER A 118 -11.88 0.38 0.66
N ASN A 119 -12.55 -0.30 1.59
CA ASN A 119 -13.72 0.26 2.27
C ASN A 119 -13.32 1.40 3.23
N THR A 120 -12.21 1.26 3.97
CA THR A 120 -11.69 2.38 4.79
C THR A 120 -11.24 3.57 3.94
N LEU A 121 -10.66 3.34 2.76
CA LEU A 121 -10.16 4.39 1.88
C LEU A 121 -11.27 5.07 1.06
N PHE A 122 -12.19 4.28 0.52
CA PHE A 122 -13.12 4.68 -0.56
C PHE A 122 -14.59 4.33 -0.28
N SER A 123 -14.89 3.67 0.84
CA SER A 123 -16.21 3.10 1.16
C SER A 123 -16.71 2.05 0.16
N THR A 124 -15.81 1.47 -0.63
CA THR A 124 -16.12 0.54 -1.74
C THR A 124 -15.26 -0.71 -1.66
N ASP A 125 -15.82 -1.85 -2.07
CA ASP A 125 -15.08 -3.10 -2.23
C ASP A 125 -14.45 -3.15 -3.62
N LEU A 126 -13.12 -3.33 -3.67
CA LEU A 126 -12.38 -3.41 -4.93
C LEU A 126 -12.07 -4.86 -5.33
N ALA A 127 -12.39 -5.83 -4.47
CA ALA A 127 -12.16 -7.25 -4.68
C ALA A 127 -13.44 -8.06 -4.44
N ARG A 128 -13.53 -9.25 -5.06
CA ARG A 128 -14.68 -10.16 -4.91
C ARG A 128 -14.19 -11.56 -4.54
N TYR A 129 -14.97 -12.27 -3.73
CA TYR A 129 -14.67 -13.67 -3.36
C TYR A 129 -14.98 -14.66 -4.48
N GLN A 130 -15.99 -14.36 -5.31
CA GLN A 130 -16.41 -15.15 -6.46
C GLN A 130 -16.58 -14.21 -7.66
N SER A 131 -15.73 -14.33 -8.67
CA SER A 131 -16.04 -13.82 -10.01
C SER A 131 -15.24 -14.52 -11.10
N ASP A 132 -15.98 -14.89 -12.13
CA ASP A 132 -15.56 -15.36 -13.46
C ASP A 132 -15.34 -14.17 -14.43
N GLN A 133 -15.59 -12.95 -13.96
CA GLN A 133 -15.13 -11.69 -14.57
C GLN A 133 -13.99 -11.10 -13.74
N SER A 134 -13.08 -10.47 -14.47
CA SER A 134 -11.73 -10.10 -14.08
C SER A 134 -11.56 -9.65 -12.62
N GLN A 135 -10.68 -10.35 -11.90
CA GLN A 135 -10.13 -9.92 -10.61
C GLN A 135 -9.11 -8.80 -10.81
N ASP A 136 -9.39 -7.82 -11.70
CA ASP A 136 -8.39 -6.89 -12.24
C ASP A 136 -7.58 -6.21 -11.13
N PHE A 137 -8.23 -5.79 -10.04
CA PHE A 137 -7.52 -5.14 -8.94
C PHE A 137 -6.74 -6.11 -8.04
N ASN A 138 -7.29 -7.29 -7.74
CA ASN A 138 -6.58 -8.31 -6.95
C ASN A 138 -5.34 -8.79 -7.69
N ASP A 139 -5.47 -9.09 -8.98
CA ASP A 139 -4.38 -9.56 -9.83
C ASP A 139 -3.28 -8.50 -9.93
N LEU A 140 -3.65 -7.21 -9.98
CA LEU A 140 -2.68 -6.12 -9.93
C LEU A 140 -1.90 -6.09 -8.62
N VAL A 141 -2.58 -6.20 -7.48
CA VAL A 141 -1.90 -6.15 -6.17
C VAL A 141 -1.06 -7.42 -5.94
N TYR A 142 -1.50 -8.59 -6.38
CA TYR A 142 -0.68 -9.80 -6.41
C TYR A 142 0.56 -9.62 -7.28
N GLY A 143 0.40 -9.06 -8.49
CA GLY A 143 1.53 -8.73 -9.36
C GLY A 143 2.51 -7.76 -8.69
N VAL A 144 2.01 -6.76 -7.94
CA VAL A 144 2.89 -5.88 -7.14
C VAL A 144 3.70 -6.69 -6.13
N MET A 145 3.08 -7.63 -5.41
CA MET A 145 3.76 -8.45 -4.40
C MET A 145 4.83 -9.35 -5.00
N GLU A 146 4.53 -9.97 -6.15
CA GLU A 146 5.47 -10.82 -6.87
C GLU A 146 6.69 -10.02 -7.34
N GLU A 147 6.49 -8.86 -7.97
CA GLU A 147 7.58 -8.03 -8.45
C GLU A 147 8.41 -7.44 -7.30
N VAL A 148 7.77 -6.97 -6.22
CA VAL A 148 8.47 -6.38 -5.05
C VAL A 148 9.22 -7.46 -4.26
N GLY A 149 8.67 -8.68 -4.18
CA GLY A 149 9.29 -9.81 -3.47
C GLY A 149 10.44 -10.45 -4.25
N THR A 150 10.54 -10.20 -5.56
CA THR A 150 11.58 -10.78 -6.40
C THR A 150 12.89 -9.98 -6.28
N PRO A 151 14.03 -10.62 -5.91
CA PRO A 151 15.31 -9.94 -5.85
C PRO A 151 15.70 -9.32 -7.20
N ASN A 152 15.87 -7.99 -7.24
CA ASN A 152 16.26 -7.26 -8.43
C ASN A 152 17.77 -7.03 -8.49
N ILE A 153 18.42 -7.52 -9.54
CA ILE A 153 19.87 -7.38 -9.76
C ILE A 153 20.28 -5.90 -9.83
N ALA A 154 19.41 -5.02 -10.33
CA ALA A 154 19.65 -3.58 -10.39
C ALA A 154 19.84 -2.93 -9.00
N ASP A 155 19.36 -3.58 -7.93
CA ASP A 155 19.52 -3.11 -6.56
C ASP A 155 20.85 -3.49 -5.95
N TYR A 156 21.42 -4.61 -6.40
CA TYR A 156 22.74 -5.07 -5.98
C TYR A 156 23.87 -4.49 -6.84
N PHE A 157 23.59 -4.14 -8.08
CA PHE A 157 24.55 -3.56 -9.04
C PHE A 157 23.97 -2.31 -9.72
N PRO A 158 24.08 -1.12 -9.09
CA PRO A 158 23.44 0.11 -9.57
C PRO A 158 23.82 0.53 -11.00
N VAL A 159 24.99 0.11 -11.50
CA VAL A 159 25.41 0.31 -12.90
C VAL A 159 24.41 -0.30 -13.90
N LEU A 160 23.70 -1.35 -13.51
CA LEU A 160 22.75 -2.05 -14.37
C LEU A 160 21.36 -1.41 -14.39
N ARG A 161 21.09 -0.39 -13.56
CA ARG A 161 19.77 0.28 -13.52
C ARG A 161 19.38 0.96 -14.82
N SER A 162 20.35 1.48 -15.57
CA SER A 162 20.12 2.21 -16.82
C SER A 162 19.71 1.32 -17.99
N VAL A 163 19.96 0.00 -17.90
CA VAL A 163 19.77 -0.94 -19.02
C VAL A 163 18.60 -1.89 -18.80
N ASP A 164 17.77 -1.68 -17.77
CA ASP A 164 16.69 -2.57 -17.29
C ASP A 164 17.10 -4.05 -17.43
N PRO A 165 17.78 -4.62 -16.41
CA PRO A 165 18.33 -5.97 -16.48
C PRO A 165 17.31 -6.98 -17.03
N PRO A 166 17.73 -8.07 -17.67
CA PRO A 166 16.85 -9.00 -18.38
C PRO A 166 15.70 -9.60 -17.54
N GLN A 167 15.72 -9.40 -16.22
CA GLN A 167 14.60 -9.65 -15.33
C GLN A 167 13.34 -8.84 -15.67
N GLY A 168 13.45 -7.64 -16.28
CA GLY A 168 12.30 -6.83 -16.73
C GLY A 168 11.34 -6.35 -15.63
N ILE A 169 11.78 -6.40 -14.37
CA ILE A 169 10.97 -6.05 -13.19
C ILE A 169 10.46 -4.61 -13.28
N ARG A 170 11.33 -3.68 -13.66
CA ARG A 170 10.97 -2.26 -13.76
C ARG A 170 9.84 -2.04 -14.77
N LYS A 171 9.90 -2.70 -15.93
CA LYS A 171 8.85 -2.60 -16.94
C LYS A 171 7.52 -3.16 -16.42
N ARG A 172 7.52 -4.36 -15.83
CA ARG A 172 6.30 -5.00 -15.33
C ARG A 172 5.65 -4.21 -14.19
N ILE A 173 6.44 -3.77 -13.20
CA ILE A 173 5.90 -2.95 -12.10
C ILE A 173 5.35 -1.61 -12.59
N THR A 174 5.95 -1.02 -13.64
CA THR A 174 5.43 0.22 -14.27
C THR A 174 4.04 0.00 -14.83
N THR A 175 3.83 -1.05 -15.62
CA THR A 175 2.51 -1.38 -16.17
C THR A 175 1.47 -1.65 -15.08
N ILE A 176 1.88 -2.31 -13.98
CA ILE A 176 1.00 -2.54 -12.84
C ILE A 176 0.60 -1.21 -12.17
N TRP A 177 1.56 -0.31 -11.95
CA TRP A 177 1.27 0.99 -11.33
C TRP A 177 0.43 1.91 -12.21
N GLU A 178 0.62 1.89 -13.53
CA GLU A 178 -0.22 2.62 -14.48
C GLU A 178 -1.69 2.18 -14.35
N LYS A 179 -1.93 0.87 -14.30
CA LYS A 179 -3.29 0.33 -14.11
C LYS A 179 -3.87 0.67 -12.74
N MET A 180 -3.09 0.57 -11.66
CA MET A 180 -3.54 0.98 -10.33
C MET A 180 -3.87 2.47 -10.27
N PHE A 181 -3.04 3.33 -10.88
CA PHE A 181 -3.30 4.76 -10.96
C PHE A 181 -4.54 5.07 -11.79
N SER A 182 -4.78 4.35 -12.90
CA SER A 182 -6.03 4.47 -13.66
C SER A 182 -7.27 4.14 -12.82
N ILE A 183 -7.19 3.13 -11.95
CA ILE A 183 -8.29 2.79 -11.02
C ILE A 183 -8.49 3.91 -10.01
N PHE A 184 -7.41 4.44 -9.42
CA PHE A 184 -7.51 5.57 -8.50
C PHE A 184 -8.05 6.83 -9.17
N ASP A 185 -7.63 7.12 -10.40
CA ASP A 185 -8.13 8.26 -11.19
C ASP A 185 -9.63 8.14 -11.42
N GLY A 186 -10.14 6.94 -11.76
CA GLY A 186 -11.58 6.70 -11.89
C GLY A 186 -12.35 6.96 -10.58
N ILE A 187 -11.88 6.40 -9.47
CA ILE A 187 -12.51 6.58 -8.15
C ILE A 187 -12.49 8.05 -7.72
N ILE A 188 -11.37 8.74 -7.90
CA ILE A 188 -11.21 10.16 -7.58
C ILE A 188 -12.18 11.00 -8.42
N TYR A 189 -12.24 10.75 -9.73
CA TYR A 189 -13.10 11.49 -10.65
C TYR A 189 -14.59 11.33 -10.30
N GLU A 190 -15.05 10.09 -10.10
CA GLU A 190 -16.43 9.82 -9.68
C GLU A 190 -16.75 10.52 -8.36
N ARG A 191 -15.79 10.55 -7.43
CA ARG A 191 -15.98 11.20 -6.13
C ARG A 191 -16.12 12.72 -6.25
N ILE A 192 -15.28 13.36 -7.06
CA ILE A 192 -15.35 14.80 -7.33
C ILE A 192 -16.71 15.16 -7.93
N LEU A 193 -17.16 14.44 -8.96
CA LEU A 193 -18.47 14.67 -9.58
C LEU A 193 -19.64 14.52 -8.60
N ALA A 194 -19.59 13.50 -7.73
CA ALA A 194 -20.62 13.29 -6.73
C ALA A 194 -20.72 14.45 -5.73
N ARG A 195 -19.57 15.00 -5.31
CA ARG A 195 -19.48 16.15 -4.40
C ARG A 195 -20.04 17.42 -5.01
N GLU A 196 -19.69 17.69 -6.27
CA GLU A 196 -20.20 18.85 -7.02
C GLU A 196 -21.73 18.80 -7.12
N LYS A 197 -22.29 17.62 -7.45
CA LYS A 197 -23.74 17.43 -7.57
C LYS A 197 -24.48 17.60 -6.23
N MET A 198 -23.89 17.13 -5.13
CA MET A 198 -24.49 17.21 -3.80
C MET A 198 -24.23 18.54 -3.08
N MET A 199 -23.34 19.38 -3.62
CA MET A 199 -22.85 20.61 -2.96
C MET A 199 -22.40 20.35 -1.51
N SER A 200 -21.82 19.19 -1.24
CA SER A 200 -21.39 18.76 0.09
C SER A 200 -19.91 18.38 0.09
N LYS A 201 -19.19 18.87 1.10
CA LYS A 201 -17.80 18.50 1.39
C LYS A 201 -17.69 17.61 2.63
N GLU A 202 -18.80 17.00 3.05
CA GLU A 202 -18.82 16.11 4.20
C GLU A 202 -17.84 14.95 3.99
N SER A 203 -16.97 14.73 4.98
CA SER A 203 -15.97 13.67 4.91
C SER A 203 -16.54 12.35 5.37
N ARG A 204 -16.82 11.45 4.42
CA ARG A 204 -17.35 10.11 4.72
C ARG A 204 -16.22 9.10 4.91
N ASP A 205 -15.19 9.18 4.09
CA ASP A 205 -14.02 8.29 4.13
C ASP A 205 -12.70 9.05 4.01
N LEU A 206 -11.59 8.32 3.93
CA LEU A 206 -10.26 8.92 3.83
C LEU A 206 -10.07 9.67 2.52
N LEU A 207 -10.57 9.18 1.40
CA LEU A 207 -10.49 9.91 0.14
C LEU A 207 -11.17 11.27 0.24
N ASP A 208 -12.35 11.33 0.85
CA ASP A 208 -13.03 12.60 1.07
C ASP A 208 -12.19 13.59 1.92
N SER A 209 -11.56 13.09 2.99
CA SER A 209 -10.64 13.88 3.81
C SER A 209 -9.42 14.38 3.02
N LEU A 210 -8.84 13.55 2.15
CA LEU A 210 -7.67 13.93 1.35
C LEU A 210 -8.03 14.97 0.27
N LEU A 211 -9.19 14.84 -0.37
CA LEU A 211 -9.68 15.82 -1.34
C LEU A 211 -9.98 17.18 -0.68
N ASN A 212 -10.53 17.19 0.53
CA ASN A 212 -10.73 18.44 1.27
C ASN A 212 -9.40 19.14 1.55
N LEU A 213 -8.34 18.38 1.89
CA LEU A 213 -7.01 18.95 2.11
C LEU A 213 -6.36 19.51 0.84
N ASP A 214 -6.58 18.86 -0.31
CA ASP A 214 -6.13 19.33 -1.64
C ASP A 214 -6.81 20.67 -2.00
N GLU A 215 -8.11 20.80 -1.74
CA GLU A 215 -8.87 22.03 -2.01
C GLU A 215 -8.55 23.18 -1.04
N GLU A 216 -8.31 22.90 0.24
CA GLU A 216 -8.07 23.91 1.28
C GLU A 216 -6.64 24.50 1.22
N ASN A 217 -5.67 23.74 0.72
CA ASN A 217 -4.26 24.15 0.74
C ASN A 217 -3.78 24.52 -0.67
N SER A 218 -3.80 25.82 -0.98
CA SER A 218 -3.11 26.41 -2.13
C SER A 218 -1.57 26.36 -2.05
N SER A 219 -1.00 25.53 -1.17
CA SER A 219 0.43 25.34 -0.95
C SER A 219 0.76 23.86 -0.83
N ASP A 220 1.63 23.36 -1.73
CA ASP A 220 2.57 22.20 -1.73
C ASP A 220 2.45 21.01 -0.74
N GLN A 221 1.34 20.84 -0.01
CA GLN A 221 1.22 19.86 1.08
C GLN A 221 0.75 18.50 0.59
N LEU A 222 -0.24 18.48 -0.31
CA LEU A 222 -0.77 17.27 -0.92
C LEU A 222 -1.58 17.67 -2.17
N ASN A 223 -1.11 17.28 -3.35
CA ASN A 223 -1.87 17.43 -4.59
C ASN A 223 -2.49 16.07 -5.01
N LEU A 224 -3.35 16.05 -6.03
CA LEU A 224 -3.90 14.81 -6.61
C LEU A 224 -2.84 13.73 -6.90
N THR A 225 -1.65 14.11 -7.39
CA THR A 225 -0.53 13.18 -7.56
C THR A 225 -0.11 12.59 -6.21
N GLY A 226 0.14 13.43 -5.21
CA GLY A 226 0.44 12.99 -3.84
C GLY A 226 -0.62 12.06 -3.25
N ILE A 227 -1.92 12.33 -3.51
CA ILE A 227 -3.03 11.45 -3.11
C ILE A 227 -2.86 10.08 -3.75
N LYS A 228 -2.65 9.98 -5.07
CA LYS A 228 -2.46 8.69 -5.76
C LYS A 228 -1.29 7.89 -5.21
N HIS A 229 -0.15 8.55 -4.97
CA HIS A 229 1.01 7.88 -4.38
C HIS A 229 0.76 7.44 -2.93
N LEU A 230 -0.01 8.20 -2.15
CA LEU A 230 -0.40 7.83 -0.78
C LEU A 230 -1.37 6.63 -0.76
N LEU A 231 -2.33 6.58 -1.68
CA LEU A 231 -3.24 5.45 -1.86
C LEU A 231 -2.48 4.17 -2.26
N LEU A 232 -1.48 4.30 -3.14
CA LEU A 232 -0.61 3.18 -3.53
C LEU A 232 0.22 2.64 -2.35
N VAL A 233 0.68 3.50 -1.44
CA VAL A 233 1.39 3.05 -0.22
C VAL A 233 0.43 2.36 0.75
N SER A 234 -0.77 2.92 0.92
CA SER A 234 -1.77 2.40 1.87
C SER A 234 -2.25 1.00 1.50
N THR A 235 -2.40 0.74 0.20
CA THR A 235 -2.75 -0.59 -0.35
C THR A 235 -1.61 -1.59 -0.23
N LYS A 236 -0.33 -1.16 -0.26
CA LYS A 236 0.84 -2.03 0.00
C LYS A 236 1.02 -2.42 1.48
N ILE A 237 0.82 -1.48 2.42
CA ILE A 237 1.09 -1.73 3.85
C ILE A 237 0.16 -2.79 4.44
N SER A 238 -1.10 -2.81 4.03
CA SER A 238 -2.07 -3.74 4.61
C SER A 238 -1.91 -5.17 4.09
N THR A 239 -1.28 -5.35 2.93
CA THR A 239 -1.17 -6.65 2.24
C THR A 239 0.10 -7.39 2.63
N SER A 240 1.10 -6.71 3.20
CA SER A 240 2.30 -7.30 3.82
C SER A 240 2.03 -8.07 5.14
N ASN A 241 0.81 -8.58 5.33
CA ASN A 241 0.39 -9.23 6.55
C ASN A 241 0.79 -10.72 6.55
N ASP A 242 2.11 -10.99 6.60
CA ASP A 242 2.70 -12.33 6.78
C ASP A 242 2.19 -13.04 8.05
N LYS A 243 1.57 -12.30 8.97
CA LYS A 243 1.00 -12.83 10.21
C LYS A 243 -0.22 -13.72 9.97
N LEU A 244 -1.03 -13.47 8.94
CA LEU A 244 -2.21 -14.31 8.68
C LEU A 244 -1.79 -15.69 8.14
N HIS A 245 -0.83 -15.76 7.22
CA HIS A 245 -0.36 -17.04 6.68
C HIS A 245 0.33 -17.91 7.76
N ASN A 246 1.16 -17.29 8.62
CA ASN A 246 1.85 -18.02 9.69
C ASN A 246 0.91 -18.55 10.79
N THR A 247 -0.24 -17.90 11.02
CA THR A 247 -1.18 -18.35 12.06
C THR A 247 -1.96 -19.60 11.63
N TYR A 248 -2.24 -19.78 10.33
CA TYR A 248 -2.93 -20.98 9.83
C TYR A 248 -2.01 -22.19 9.68
N CYS A 249 -0.74 -22.01 9.30
CA CYS A 249 0.23 -23.11 9.23
C CYS A 249 0.61 -23.70 10.59
N HIS A 250 0.29 -23.03 11.70
CA HIS A 250 0.46 -23.55 13.05
C HIS A 250 -0.80 -24.22 13.64
N LEU A 251 -1.92 -24.21 12.91
CA LEU A 251 -3.19 -24.82 13.30
C LEU A 251 -3.55 -26.09 12.51
N LEU A 252 -2.66 -26.55 11.62
CA LEU A 252 -2.68 -27.86 10.95
C LEU A 252 -1.45 -28.66 11.38
#